data_AF-A0A9P4LGP2-F1
#
_entry.id   AF-A0A9P4LGP2-F1
#
_cell.length_a   1.000
_cell.length_b   1.000
_cell.length_c   1.000
_cell.angle_alpha   90.00
_cell.angle_beta   90.00
_cell.angle_gamma   90.00
#
_symmetry.space_group_name_H-M   'P 1'
#
loop_
_entity.id
_entity.type
_entity.pdbx_description
1 polymer ?
#
loop_
_entity_poly.entity_id
_entity_poly.type
_entity_poly.pdbx_seq_one_letter_code
_entity_poly.pdbx_strand_id
1 'polypeptide(L)' 'DINSIFDTNRTAISQAAELSHFSTAQLLLEKGAHLSLADNRGNTPLYWAVGRGQTELVQLLLCHGADIKALDDNGMTP' A
#
# COMPACT_ATOMS: atom_id res chain seq x y z
N ASP A 1 11.01 -7.66 10.17
CA ASP A 1 11.38 -6.94 8.94
C ASP A 1 10.28 -5.90 8.69
N ILE A 2 10.58 -4.70 8.20
CA ILE A 2 9.55 -3.68 7.87
C ILE A 2 8.60 -4.18 6.77
N ASN A 3 9.10 -5.10 5.95
CA ASN A 3 8.40 -5.77 4.85
C ASN A 3 7.84 -7.14 5.27
N SER A 4 7.87 -7.48 6.56
CA SER A 4 7.26 -8.71 7.05
C SER A 4 5.79 -8.72 6.67
N ILE A 5 5.40 -9.80 6.00
CA ILE A 5 4.00 -10.12 5.76
C ILE A 5 3.41 -10.80 7.00
N PHE A 6 2.22 -10.41 7.39
CA PHE A 6 1.39 -11.12 8.36
C PHE A 6 0.05 -11.48 7.68
N ASP A 7 -0.77 -12.28 8.37
CA ASP A 7 -2.10 -12.78 7.94
C ASP A 7 -2.64 -12.20 6.61
N THR A 8 -2.85 -13.08 5.62
CA THR A 8 -3.24 -12.78 4.23
C THR A 8 -2.19 -12.09 3.33
N ASN A 9 -0.90 -12.27 3.60
CA ASN A 9 0.22 -11.62 2.89
C ASN A 9 0.22 -10.09 2.97
N ARG A 10 -0.35 -9.52 4.03
CA ARG A 10 -0.41 -8.06 4.20
C ARG A 10 0.88 -7.53 4.79
N THR A 11 1.34 -6.40 4.26
CA THR A 11 2.44 -5.64 4.84
C THR A 11 1.93 -4.61 5.84
N ALA A 12 2.82 -4.12 6.70
CA ALA A 12 2.48 -3.04 7.62
C ALA A 12 1.95 -1.80 6.88
N ILE A 13 2.50 -1.48 5.70
CA ILE A 13 2.10 -0.32 4.91
C ILE A 13 0.74 -0.53 4.22
N SER A 14 0.42 -1.74 3.74
CA SER A 14 -0.91 -2.02 3.20
C SER A 14 -1.98 -1.93 4.29
N GLN A 15 -1.67 -2.36 5.53
CA GLN A 15 -2.59 -2.23 6.66
C GLN A 15 -2.80 -0.76 7.07
N ALA A 16 -1.73 0.03 7.08
CA ALA A 16 -1.83 1.46 7.35
C ALA A 16 -2.67 2.18 6.28
N ALA A 17 -2.52 1.81 5.00
CA ALA A 17 -3.35 2.31 3.92
C ALA A 17 -4.82 1.86 4.06
N GLU A 18 -5.09 0.58 4.34
CA GLU A 18 -6.47 0.09 4.48
C GLU A 18 -7.23 0.77 5.63
N LEU A 19 -6.54 1.04 6.74
CA LEU A 19 -7.11 1.65 7.95
C LEU A 19 -7.03 3.19 7.97
N SER A 20 -6.55 3.81 6.89
CA SER A 20 -6.39 5.26 6.77
C SER A 20 -5.46 5.91 7.80
N HIS A 21 -4.38 5.21 8.19
CA HIS A 21 -3.40 5.68 9.16
C HIS A 21 -2.23 6.42 8.50
N PHE A 22 -2.47 7.63 7.97
CA PHE A 22 -1.48 8.41 7.20
C PHE A 22 -0.11 8.52 7.88
N SER A 23 -0.05 8.99 9.13
CA SER A 23 1.23 9.20 9.83
C SER A 23 2.00 7.90 10.05
N THR A 24 1.29 6.77 10.21
CA THR A 24 1.92 5.46 10.30
C THR A 24 2.49 5.06 8.95
N ALA A 25 1.72 5.21 7.86
CA ALA A 25 2.18 4.92 6.51
C ALA A 25 3.43 5.75 6.13
N GLN A 26 3.46 7.03 6.49
CA GLN A 26 4.61 7.91 6.29
C GLN A 26 5.86 7.38 7.03
N LEU A 27 5.73 7.03 8.32
CA LEU A 27 6.85 6.47 9.08
C LEU A 27 7.36 5.16 8.46
N LEU A 28 6.46 4.29 7.99
CA LEU A 28 6.84 3.02 7.36
C LEU A 28 7.61 3.25 6.04
N LEU A 29 7.20 4.24 5.24
CA LEU A 29 7.92 4.66 4.03
C LEU A 29 9.32 5.18 4.34
N GLU A 30 9.46 6.02 5.37
CA GLU A 30 10.75 6.53 5.84
C GLU A 30 11.70 5.40 6.30
N LYS A 31 11.15 4.26 6.71
CA LYS A 31 11.90 3.04 7.08
C LYS A 31 12.12 2.07 5.92
N GLY A 32 11.71 2.42 4.71
CA GLY A 32 11.96 1.62 3.50
C GLY A 32 10.94 0.50 3.26
N ALA A 33 9.69 0.68 3.68
CA ALA A 33 8.61 -0.25 3.31
C ALA A 33 8.45 -0.36 1.78
N HIS A 34 8.39 -1.58 1.27
CA HIS A 34 8.21 -1.88 -0.14
C HIS A 34 6.76 -1.65 -0.58
N LEU A 35 6.60 -0.97 -1.71
CA LEU A 35 5.30 -0.62 -2.29
C LEU A 35 4.77 -1.64 -3.29
N SER A 36 5.62 -2.58 -3.72
CA SER A 36 5.26 -3.64 -4.68
C SER A 36 4.67 -4.89 -4.01
N LEU A 37 4.65 -4.95 -2.68
CA LEU A 37 4.13 -6.11 -1.97
C LEU A 37 2.60 -6.06 -1.94
N ALA A 38 1.98 -7.06 -2.54
CA ALA A 38 0.54 -7.22 -2.62
C ALA A 38 0.04 -8.24 -1.59
N ASP A 39 -1.21 -8.06 -1.14
CA ASP A 39 -1.89 -9.07 -0.33
C ASP A 39 -2.35 -10.28 -1.17
N ASN A 40 -3.01 -11.25 -0.52
CA ASN A 40 -3.54 -12.45 -1.17
C ASN A 40 -4.60 -12.21 -2.26
N ARG A 41 -4.98 -10.96 -2.53
CA ARG A 41 -5.90 -10.58 -3.61
C ARG A 41 -5.20 -9.75 -4.69
N GLY A 42 -3.88 -9.61 -4.62
CA GLY A 42 -3.12 -8.75 -5.51
C GLY A 42 -3.19 -7.26 -5.15
N ASN A 43 -3.78 -6.87 -4.00
CA ASN A 43 -3.93 -5.46 -3.66
C ASN A 43 -2.63 -4.89 -3.07
N THR A 44 -2.13 -3.82 -3.69
CA THR A 44 -0.98 -3.05 -3.21
C THR A 44 -1.39 -2.00 -2.17
N PRO A 45 -0.44 -1.37 -1.46
CA PRO A 45 -0.76 -0.22 -0.60
C PRO A 45 -1.45 0.92 -1.36
N LEU A 46 -1.13 1.11 -2.64
CA LEU A 46 -1.76 2.11 -3.50
C LEU A 46 -3.23 1.78 -3.76
N TYR A 47 -3.56 0.52 -4.04
CA TYR A 47 -4.95 0.06 -4.20
C TYR A 47 -5.81 0.44 -2.99
N TRP A 48 -5.31 0.14 -1.79
CA TRP A 48 -6.04 0.46 -0.56
C TRP A 48 -6.19 1.98 -0.34
N ALA A 49 -5.16 2.77 -0.62
CA ALA A 49 -5.24 4.22 -0.49
C ALA A 49 -6.26 4.84 -1.45
N VAL A 50 -6.31 4.38 -2.72
CA VAL A 50 -7.28 4.83 -3.72
C VAL A 50 -8.70 4.41 -3.34
N GLY A 51 -8.91 3.13 -3.00
CA GLY A 51 -10.22 2.62 -2.58
C GLY A 51 -10.78 3.26 -1.31
N ARG A 52 -9.93 3.91 -0.50
CA ARG A 52 -10.31 4.69 0.69
C ARG A 52 -10.40 6.20 0.45
N GLY A 53 -10.07 6.69 -0.75
CA GLY A 53 -10.09 8.11 -1.08
C GLY A 53 -9.02 8.95 -0.36
N GLN A 54 -7.91 8.34 0.07
CA GLN A 54 -6.85 9.03 0.81
C GLN A 54 -5.91 9.79 -0.12
N THR A 55 -6.36 10.93 -0.67
CA THR A 55 -5.62 11.71 -1.67
C THR A 55 -4.16 12.01 -1.26
N GLU A 56 -3.95 12.40 0.00
CA GLU A 56 -2.61 12.71 0.53
C GLU A 56 -1.71 11.47 0.56
N LEU A 57 -2.24 10.32 0.98
CA LEU A 57 -1.50 9.07 0.98
C LEU A 57 -1.23 8.59 -0.44
N VAL A 58 -2.19 8.71 -1.37
CA VAL A 58 -2.00 8.39 -2.78
C VAL A 58 -0.84 9.19 -3.36
N GLN A 59 -0.82 10.50 -3.12
CA GLN A 59 0.27 11.36 -3.59
C GLN A 59 1.62 10.94 -3.00
N LEU A 60 1.65 10.65 -1.69
CA LEU A 60 2.87 10.20 -1.01
C LEU A 60 3.38 8.87 -1.60
N LEU A 61 2.52 7.86 -1.76
CA LEU A 61 2.89 6.56 -2.31
C LEU A 61 3.42 6.68 -3.75
N LEU A 62 2.80 7.52 -4.58
CA LEU A 62 3.27 7.79 -5.94
C LEU A 62 4.63 8.50 -5.96
N CYS A 63 4.86 9.47 -5.06
CA CYS A 63 6.17 10.11 -4.90
C CYS A 63 7.27 9.13 -4.48
N HIS A 64 6.91 8.07 -3.74
CA HIS A 64 7.80 6.98 -3.36
C HIS A 64 7.89 5.86 -4.41
N GLY A 65 7.27 6.02 -5.59
CA GLY A 65 7.41 5.09 -6.70
C GLY A 65 6.45 3.91 -6.68
N ALA A 66 5.29 4.02 -6.03
CA ALA A 66 4.23 3.03 -6.19
C ALA A 66 3.84 2.85 -7.66
N ASP A 67 3.65 1.61 -8.09
CA ASP A 67 3.21 1.31 -9.46
C ASP A 67 1.70 1.56 -9.60
N ILE A 68 1.34 2.60 -10.34
CA ILE A 68 -0.05 2.94 -10.67
C ILE A 68 -0.72 1.91 -11.60
N LYS A 69 0.08 1.07 -12.27
CA LYS A 69 -0.40 0.05 -13.21
C LYS A 69 -0.46 -1.34 -12.59
N ALA A 70 -0.16 -1.47 -11.29
CA ALA A 70 -0.31 -2.75 -10.59
C ALA A 70 -1.74 -3.27 -10.76
N LEU A 71 -1.88 -4.57 -11.02
CA LEU A 71 -3.19 -5.22 -11.18
C LEU A 71 -3.45 -6.12 -9.97
N ASP A 72 -4.68 -6.06 -9.45
CA ASP A 72 -5.16 -7.06 -8.51
C ASP A 72 -5.46 -8.40 -9.23
N ASP A 73 -5.87 -9.42 -8.47
CA ASP A 73 -6.19 -10.75 -9.03
C ASP A 73 -7.40 -10.73 -9.99
N ASN A 74 -8.19 -9.65 -9.98
CA ASN A 74 -9.32 -9.44 -10.89
C ASN A 74 -8.91 -8.65 -12.15
N GLY A 75 -7.63 -8.27 -12.27
CA GLY A 75 -7.13 -7.44 -13.38
C GLY A 75 -7.50 -5.95 -13.26
N MET A 76 -7.81 -5.48 -12.05
CA MET A 76 -8.17 -4.10 -11.76
C MET A 76 -6.94 -3.31 -11.32
N THR A 77 -6.78 -2.09 -11.84
CA THR A 77 -5.83 -1.12 -11.29
C THR A 77 -6.39 -0.46 -10.01
N PRO A 78 -5.52 0.08 -9.12
CA PRO A 78 -5.91 0.90 -7.99
C PRO A 78 -7.01 1.93 -8.25
#